data_AF-A0A350T725-F1
#
_entry.id   AF-A0A350T725-F1
#
_cell.length_a   1.000
_cell.length_b   1.000
_cell.length_c   1.000
_cell.angle_alpha   90.00
_cell.angle_beta   90.00
_cell.angle_gamma   90.00
#
_symmetry.space_group_name_H-M   'P 1'
#
loop_
_entity.id
_entity.type
_entity.pdbx_description
1 polymer ?
#
loop_
_entity_poly.entity_id
_entity_poly.type
_entity_poly.pdbx_seq_one_letter_code
_entity_poly.pdbx_strand_id
1 'polypeptide(L)' 'MANPSPSTRSRKGPRPRHVPQRLCIACREHDAKRTYVRLVRTPEGTVEVDPTGKRNGRGAYLCRRRSC' A
#
# COMPACT_ATOMS: atom_id res chain seq x y z
N MET A 1 5.63 -13.39 -56.01
CA MET A 1 4.84 -12.41 -55.23
C MET A 1 4.63 -13.02 -53.85
N ALA A 2 5.46 -12.66 -52.86
CA ALA A 2 5.41 -13.26 -51.52
C ALA A 2 4.47 -12.45 -50.61
N ASN A 3 3.46 -13.11 -50.05
CA ASN A 3 2.48 -12.50 -49.13
C ASN A 3 3.13 -12.21 -47.77
N PRO A 4 2.88 -11.05 -47.14
CA PRO A 4 3.41 -10.76 -45.81
C PRO A 4 2.64 -11.55 -44.73
N SER A 5 3.39 -12.16 -43.81
CA SER A 5 2.88 -12.95 -42.69
C SER A 5 1.94 -12.16 -41.76
N PRO A 6 0.93 -12.81 -41.16
CA PRO A 6 -0.02 -12.12 -40.29
C PRO A 6 0.68 -11.72 -38.98
N SER A 7 0.82 -10.40 -38.78
CA SER A 7 1.40 -9.83 -37.56
C SER A 7 0.69 -10.34 -36.30
N THR A 8 1.46 -10.95 -35.41
CA THR A 8 1.00 -11.42 -34.11
C THR A 8 0.57 -10.24 -33.25
N ARG A 9 -0.73 -10.06 -33.03
CA ARG A 9 -1.24 -9.07 -32.06
C ARG A 9 -0.79 -9.48 -30.66
N SER A 10 0.22 -8.77 -30.13
CA SER A 10 0.66 -8.92 -28.75
C SER A 10 -0.48 -8.50 -27.81
N ARG A 11 -1.03 -9.44 -27.06
CA ARG A 11 -2.05 -9.17 -26.04
C ARG A 11 -1.39 -8.42 -24.89
N LYS A 12 -1.76 -7.15 -24.66
CA LYS A 12 -1.29 -6.38 -23.51
C LYS A 12 -1.75 -7.05 -22.21
N GLY A 13 -0.80 -7.39 -21.33
CA GLY A 13 -1.06 -7.99 -20.02
C GLY A 13 -1.84 -7.06 -19.07
N PRO A 14 -2.25 -7.57 -17.90
CA PRO A 14 -3.00 -6.78 -16.92
C PRO A 14 -2.19 -5.57 -16.45
N ARG A 15 -2.87 -4.42 -16.32
CA ARG A 15 -2.24 -3.18 -15.84
C ARG A 15 -1.76 -3.35 -14.40
N PRO A 16 -0.55 -2.87 -14.04
CA PRO A 16 -0.08 -2.88 -12.66
C PRO A 16 -1.08 -2.19 -11.74
N ARG A 17 -1.40 -2.83 -10.60
CA ARG A 17 -2.28 -2.22 -9.59
C ARG A 17 -1.53 -1.12 -8.86
N HIS A 18 -2.19 0.02 -8.66
CA HIS A 18 -1.65 1.11 -7.84
C HIS A 18 -1.36 0.60 -6.42
N VAL A 19 -0.15 0.87 -5.93
CA VAL A 19 0.25 0.59 -4.55
C VAL A 19 0.05 1.88 -3.75
N PRO A 20 -0.89 1.92 -2.78
CA PRO A 20 -1.11 3.12 -2.00
C PRO A 20 0.13 3.49 -1.18
N GLN A 21 0.57 4.73 -1.33
CA GLN A 21 1.59 5.34 -0.49
C GLN A 21 0.97 5.85 0.82
N ARG A 22 1.75 5.84 1.89
CA ARG A 22 1.36 6.36 3.21
C ARG A 22 2.49 7.21 3.77
N LEU A 23 2.11 8.11 4.67
CA LEU A 23 3.03 8.98 5.40
C LEU A 23 3.19 8.44 6.82
N CYS A 24 4.44 8.30 7.27
CA CYS A 24 4.71 8.03 8.68
C CYS A 24 4.32 9.26 9.53
N ILE A 25 3.56 9.04 10.60
CA ILE A 25 3.11 10.13 11.47
C ILE A 25 4.24 10.80 12.27
N ALA A 26 5.34 10.07 12.54
CA ALA A 26 6.47 10.58 13.31
C ALA A 26 7.49 11.31 12.42
N CYS A 27 8.04 10.62 11.42
CA CYS A 27 9.14 11.14 10.59
C CYS A 27 8.70 11.80 9.29
N ARG A 28 7.42 11.70 8.91
CA ARG A 28 6.87 12.27 7.67
C ARG A 28 7.51 11.74 6.37
N GLU A 29 8.11 10.56 6.40
CA GLU A 29 8.53 9.87 5.17
C GLU A 29 7.35 9.17 4.49
N HIS A 30 7.43 9.02 3.17
CA HIS A 30 6.46 8.29 2.37
C HIS A 30 6.99 6.91 2.00
N ASP A 31 6.12 5.90 2.09
CA ASP A 31 6.44 4.55 1.61
C ASP A 31 5.15 3.76 1.32
N ALA A 32 5.29 2.58 0.71
CA ALA A 32 4.20 1.67 0.41
C ALA A 32 3.47 1.23 1.69
N LYS A 33 2.13 1.20 1.65
CA LYS A 33 1.27 0.81 2.79
C LYS A 33 1.76 -0.41 3.60
N ARG A 34 2.34 -1.42 2.94
CA ARG A 34 2.75 -2.70 3.56
C ARG A 34 4.01 -2.60 4.43
N THR A 35 4.81 -1.54 4.28
CA THR A 35 6.05 -1.38 5.05
C THR A 35 5.79 -0.81 6.45
N TYR A 36 4.69 -0.08 6.61
CA TYR A 36 4.29 0.54 7.87
C TYR A 36 3.55 -0.40 8.83
N VAL A 37 3.65 -0.06 10.12
CA VAL A 37 2.77 -0.57 11.17
C VAL A 37 1.57 0.36 11.29
N ARG A 38 0.35 -0.18 11.19
CA ARG A 38 -0.86 0.60 11.43
C ARG A 38 -1.22 0.55 12.92
N LEU A 39 -1.40 1.72 13.51
CA LEU A 39 -2.01 1.90 14.82
C LEU A 39 -3.43 2.44 14.64
N VAL A 40 -4.38 1.98 15.45
CA VAL A 40 -5.75 2.49 15.46
C VAL A 40 -6.11 2.93 16.86
N ARG A 41 -6.67 4.14 16.96
CA ARG A 41 -7.43 4.55 18.15
C ARG A 41 -8.86 4.06 17.99
N THR A 42 -9.29 3.14 18.84
CA THR A 42 -10.64 2.57 18.81
C THR A 42 -11.67 3.56 19.36
N PRO A 43 -12.98 3.35 19.11
CA PRO A 43 -14.05 4.15 19.72
C PRO A 43 -14.02 4.16 21.25
N GLU A 44 -13.53 3.09 21.87
CA GLU A 44 -13.38 2.92 23.33
C GLU A 44 -12.20 3.73 23.89
N GLY A 45 -11.43 4.40 23.01
CA GLY A 45 -10.35 5.29 23.39
C GLY A 45 -8.99 4.60 23.56
N THR A 46 -8.88 3.30 23.32
CA THR A 46 -7.61 2.57 23.38
C THR A 46 -6.84 2.69 22.06
N VAL A 47 -5.52 2.50 22.12
CA VAL A 47 -4.65 2.44 20.94
C VAL A 47 -4.14 1.03 20.77
N GLU A 48 -4.32 0.48 19.57
CA GLU A 48 -3.97 -0.90 19.27
C GLU A 48 -3.25 -1.03 17.93
N VAL A 49 -2.41 -2.05 17.80
CA VAL A 49 -1.80 -2.44 16.52
C VAL A 49 -2.84 -3.15 15.66
N ASP A 50 -2.96 -2.76 14.39
CA ASP A 50 -3.85 -3.38 13.41
C ASP A 50 -3.09 -3.92 12.18
N PRO A 51 -2.65 -5.19 12.22
CA PRO A 51 -2.01 -5.84 11.07
C PRO A 51 -2.95 -6.02 9.87
N THR A 52 -4.26 -6.06 10.10
CA THR A 52 -5.27 -6.35 9.06
C THR A 52 -5.59 -5.12 8.22
N GLY A 53 -5.43 -3.93 8.79
CA GLY A 53 -5.87 -2.67 8.19
C GLY A 53 -7.39 -2.51 8.10
N LYS A 54 -8.15 -3.34 8.81
CA LYS A 54 -9.62 -3.39 8.79
C LYS A 54 -10.26 -2.94 10.10
N ARG A 55 -9.49 -2.72 11.17
CA ARG A 55 -10.05 -2.31 12.47
C ARG A 55 -10.65 -0.91 12.38
N ASN A 56 -11.83 -0.76 13.00
CA ASN A 56 -12.58 0.48 13.08
C ASN A 56 -11.87 1.50 14.00
N GLY A 57 -11.95 2.78 13.64
CA GLY A 57 -11.33 3.88 14.39
C GLY A 57 -10.35 4.71 13.56
N ARG A 58 -9.71 5.70 14.21
CA ARG A 58 -8.76 6.60 13.55
C ARG A 58 -7.40 5.91 13.41
N GLY A 59 -7.00 5.65 12.17
CA GLY A 59 -5.73 4.99 11.86
C GLY A 59 -4.56 5.96 11.66
N ALA A 60 -3.37 5.54 12.09
CA ALA A 60 -2.09 6.18 11.80
C ALA A 60 -1.07 5.11 11.35
N TYR A 61 -0.03 5.54 10.62
CA TYR A 61 1.04 4.66 10.13
C TYR A 61 2.36 5.08 10.75
N LEU A 62 3.13 4.11 11.26
CA LEU A 62 4.46 4.31 11.82
C LEU A 62 5.49 3.44 11.11
N CYS A 63 6.66 4.00 10.85
CA CYS A 63 7.79 3.33 10.24
C CYS A 63 8.42 2.31 11.19
N ARG A 64 9.00 1.21 10.68
CA ARG A 64 9.58 0.13 11.52
C ARG A 64 10.96 0.46 12.10
N ARG A 65 11.44 1.68 11.92
CA ARG A 65 12.73 2.13 12.48
C ARG A 65 12.54 2.34 13.97
N ARG A 66 13.47 1.91 14.81
CA ARG A 66 13.37 2.11 16.27
C ARG A 66 13.62 3.56 16.71
N SER A 67 14.28 4.35 15.87
CA SER A 67 14.48 5.79 16.08
C SER A 67 13.24 6.62 15.72
N CYS A 68 12.21 5.93 15.23
CA CYS A 68 10.87 6.36 14.86
C CYS A 68 9.93 5.62 15.84
#